data_AF-A0A8S1L4H4-F1
#
_entry.id   AF-A0A8S1L4H4-F1
#
_cell.length_a   1.000
_cell.length_b   1.000
_cell.length_c   1.000
_cell.angle_alpha   90.00
_cell.angle_beta   90.00
_cell.angle_gamma   90.00
#
_symmetry.space_group_name_H-M   'P 1'
#
loop_
_entity.id
_entity.type
_entity.pdbx_description
1 polymer ?
#
loop_
_entity_poly.entity_id
_entity_poly.type
_entity_poly.pdbx_seq_one_letter_code
_entity_poly.pdbx_strand_id
1 'polypeptide(L)'
;MTRAINLKLQDKLILIEMPNNANLSDLFKRIKEHPLTPNPNQLIGLKTVSGALTLDYILSRPEDRNLFPLNKLKQNEWLIGIYKQQTGQLSLKDFVFEKCIGKGGTSEVYLIRHKGNARLYALKMIKKHYITDCRRLEQVLREKKILSNVLNQSPFIVPLYATFATKEHLCFLMEYSPGGEMFFHLQNYRFTEEEAKMYFCEVICTLEELHKHKVLYRDLKPENILIDIKGHIQLTDFGLSKLDLMNEDVTHSFCGSPEYMPPEIVNRQGYSYPADFYTLGCLLHELLLGLPPHYSQNTDEIFQKIINDELELPDDLTEEVTQLLIDLLEKDVSKRIKDFKVLKKYQWLSNVNWDTIKNKQLQMPIEIDIYETHIHGEFLKVDVAEFNQKNETGDLKPQDDLFEFFNYINPIYQDQFLIESKQQNIKNRATSDLIIEKKQKLVLNEKQSNVNPNQIKKCNSVKQSLKSASSPRINNQLFSTGHHSTQNSPKKQLQLNLQDIDNQLSMKTPKQPKSLTGTTPTAATLALLRKSFQTLLKKAPSLRNQDNNPTLRTLLSERSLMDRNYIQKIIQLQHSSPTNRELSQRPPQQLQKRISSTSTHLKSQLSQLSLFTLSSQITQRGSISHRPKLK
;
A
#
# COMPACT_ATOMS: atom_id res chain seq x y z
N MET A 1 22.19 38.42 15.12
CA MET A 1 20.90 38.51 14.40
C MET A 1 19.90 37.61 15.09
N THR A 2 18.72 38.13 15.41
CA THR A 2 17.55 37.37 15.85
C THR A 2 16.57 37.20 14.70
N ARG A 3 15.65 36.25 14.84
CA ARG A 3 14.47 36.08 13.99
C ARG A 3 13.22 36.00 14.85
N ALA A 4 12.14 36.61 14.40
CA ALA A 4 10.84 36.47 15.03
C ALA A 4 10.19 35.13 14.63
N ILE A 5 9.45 34.53 15.56
CA ILE A 5 8.62 33.34 15.36
C ILE A 5 7.18 33.69 15.78
N ASN A 6 6.22 33.53 14.86
CA ASN A 6 4.82 33.81 15.10
C ASN A 6 4.13 32.59 15.72
N LEU A 7 3.44 32.79 16.84
CA LEU A 7 2.82 31.71 17.62
C LEU A 7 1.35 32.02 17.92
N LYS A 8 0.48 31.02 17.73
CA LYS A 8 -0.90 31.03 18.22
C LYS A 8 -1.05 30.01 19.34
N LEU A 9 -1.09 30.50 20.58
CA LEU A 9 -1.23 29.67 21.78
C LEU A 9 -2.65 29.83 22.33
N GLN A 10 -3.53 28.90 21.97
CA GLN A 10 -4.97 28.97 22.22
C GLN A 10 -5.60 30.21 21.55
N ASP A 11 -6.12 31.15 22.35
CA ASP A 11 -6.68 32.44 21.96
C ASP A 11 -5.62 33.51 21.67
N LYS A 12 -4.41 33.36 22.23
CA LYS A 12 -3.36 34.39 22.20
C LYS A 12 -2.47 34.29 20.97
N LEU A 13 -2.15 35.45 20.39
CA LEU A 13 -1.09 35.62 19.41
C LEU A 13 0.17 36.14 20.13
N ILE A 14 1.31 35.50 19.89
CA ILE A 14 2.59 35.78 20.56
C ILE A 14 3.69 35.84 19.50
N LEU A 15 4.60 36.79 19.64
CA LEU A 15 5.84 36.88 18.87
C LEU A 15 7.02 36.55 19.79
N ILE A 16 7.87 35.60 19.41
CA ILE A 16 9.10 35.29 20.15
C ILE A 16 10.30 35.55 19.26
N GLU A 17 11.22 36.41 19.70
CA GLU A 17 12.54 36.53 19.10
C GLU A 17 13.45 35.38 19.56
N MET A 18 14.08 34.71 18.58
CA MET A 18 15.03 33.64 18.77
C MET A 18 16.36 33.97 18.06
N PRO A 19 17.53 33.56 18.58
CA PRO A 19 18.79 33.60 17.84
C PRO A 19 18.71 32.80 16.53
N ASN A 20 19.37 33.26 15.46
CA ASN A 20 19.35 32.56 14.16
C ASN A 20 19.96 31.15 14.17
N ASN A 21 20.80 30.84 15.17
CA ASN A 21 21.43 29.54 15.40
C ASN A 21 20.68 28.64 16.39
N ALA A 22 19.55 29.08 16.94
CA ALA A 22 18.73 28.29 17.84
C ALA A 22 17.98 27.16 17.11
N ASN A 23 17.57 26.13 17.86
CA ASN A 23 16.83 24.96 17.39
C ASN A 23 15.38 24.92 17.94
N LEU A 24 14.59 23.90 17.57
CA LEU A 24 13.22 23.75 18.10
C LEU A 24 13.18 23.54 19.61
N SER A 25 14.18 22.90 20.21
CA SER A 25 14.27 22.70 21.66
C SER A 25 14.36 24.03 22.41
N ASP A 26 15.20 24.95 21.92
CA ASP A 26 15.33 26.32 22.44
C ASP A 26 13.99 27.07 22.32
N LEU A 27 13.30 26.94 21.19
CA LEU A 27 11.98 27.54 20.98
C LEU A 27 10.92 26.96 21.93
N PHE A 28 10.86 25.64 22.10
CA PHE A 28 9.93 25.00 23.03
C PHE A 28 10.19 25.41 24.48
N LYS A 29 11.46 25.54 24.89
CA LYS A 29 11.85 26.09 26.19
C LYS A 29 11.36 27.55 26.32
N ARG A 30 11.69 28.40 25.34
CA ARG A 30 11.35 29.83 25.36
C ARG A 30 9.85 30.08 25.37
N ILE A 31 9.06 29.24 24.68
CA ILE A 31 7.59 29.26 24.74
C ILE A 31 7.10 28.95 26.16
N LYS A 32 7.63 27.90 26.81
CA LYS A 32 7.18 27.50 28.16
C LYS A 32 7.55 28.51 29.25
N GLU A 33 8.63 29.26 29.05
CA GLU A 33 9.04 30.38 29.90
C GLU A 33 8.26 31.68 29.63
N HIS A 34 7.53 31.79 28.51
CA HIS A 34 6.94 33.06 28.10
C HIS A 34 5.67 33.41 28.91
N PRO A 35 5.57 34.59 29.55
CA PRO A 35 4.48 34.90 30.50
C PRO A 35 3.05 34.83 29.93
N LEU A 36 2.88 35.00 28.63
CA LEU A 36 1.55 34.88 28.00
C LEU A 36 1.12 33.42 27.75
N THR A 37 2.03 32.45 27.77
CA THR A 37 1.73 31.05 27.43
C THR A 37 0.74 30.43 28.41
N PRO A 38 -0.49 30.06 27.97
CA PRO A 38 -1.44 29.40 28.84
C PRO A 38 -0.98 27.96 29.11
N ASN A 39 -1.08 27.50 30.37
CA ASN A 39 -0.83 26.11 30.76
C ASN A 39 0.45 25.46 30.15
N PRO A 40 1.67 26.03 30.35
CA PRO A 40 2.89 25.59 29.67
C PRO A 40 3.27 24.11 29.91
N ASN A 41 2.83 23.53 31.02
CA ASN A 41 2.99 22.11 31.32
C ASN A 41 2.12 21.19 30.43
N GLN A 42 0.99 21.69 29.92
CA GLN A 42 0.11 20.96 29.00
C GLN A 42 0.54 21.14 27.52
N LEU A 43 1.40 22.09 27.19
CA LEU A 43 1.94 22.25 25.83
C LEU A 43 2.89 21.10 25.50
N ILE A 44 2.49 20.25 24.54
CA ILE A 44 3.21 19.02 24.16
C ILE A 44 3.82 19.09 22.75
N GLY A 45 3.19 19.84 21.84
CA GLY A 45 3.63 19.94 20.44
C GLY A 45 3.32 21.29 19.80
N LEU A 46 3.75 21.44 18.56
CA LEU A 46 3.42 22.55 17.67
C LEU A 46 2.93 21.99 16.34
N LYS A 47 2.13 22.76 15.60
CA LYS A 47 1.91 22.56 14.16
C LYS A 47 1.84 23.86 13.40
N THR A 48 2.02 23.82 12.09
CA THR A 48 1.90 24.97 11.19
C THR A 48 0.44 25.43 11.02
N VAL A 49 0.25 26.70 10.65
CA VAL A 49 -1.02 27.19 10.09
C VAL A 49 -1.11 26.87 8.60
N SER A 50 0.03 26.82 7.90
CA SER A 50 0.09 26.48 6.47
C SER A 50 -0.31 25.04 6.14
N GLY A 51 -0.27 24.12 7.11
CA GLY A 51 -0.57 22.70 6.90
C GLY A 51 0.57 21.92 6.24
N ALA A 52 1.81 22.38 6.39
CA ALA A 52 3.01 21.72 5.91
C ALA A 52 3.27 20.41 6.67
N LEU A 53 2.67 19.31 6.20
CA LEU A 53 2.61 18.02 6.91
C LEU A 53 3.99 17.44 7.31
N THR A 54 5.01 17.69 6.49
CA THR A 54 6.39 17.26 6.74
C THR A 54 7.06 18.04 7.88
N LEU A 55 6.91 19.36 7.92
CA LEU A 55 7.34 20.20 9.04
C LEU A 55 6.52 19.89 10.31
N ASP A 56 5.21 19.69 10.17
CA ASP A 56 4.29 19.26 11.23
C ASP A 56 4.72 17.94 11.89
N TYR A 57 5.27 17.01 11.13
CA TYR A 57 5.85 15.76 11.63
C TYR A 57 7.10 16.04 12.47
N ILE A 58 8.04 16.87 12.00
CA ILE A 58 9.25 17.24 12.77
C ILE A 58 8.87 17.97 14.07
N LEU A 59 7.95 18.94 14.00
CA LEU A 59 7.42 19.66 15.18
C LEU A 59 6.78 18.71 16.22
N SER A 60 6.25 17.57 15.75
CA SER A 60 5.58 16.56 16.55
C SER A 60 6.52 15.55 17.26
N ARG A 61 7.80 15.49 16.89
CA ARG A 61 8.77 14.52 17.43
C ARG A 61 9.72 15.18 18.44
N PRO A 62 9.57 14.94 19.76
CA PRO A 62 10.41 15.58 20.78
C PRO A 62 11.91 15.31 20.63
N GLU A 63 12.26 14.11 20.17
CA GLU A 63 13.64 13.64 20.03
C GLU A 63 14.44 14.39 18.95
N ASP A 64 13.79 14.85 17.88
CA ASP A 64 14.43 15.55 16.76
C ASP A 64 14.53 17.07 16.97
N ARG A 65 13.96 17.61 18.05
CA ARG A 65 13.90 19.07 18.31
C ARG A 65 15.27 19.72 18.47
N ASN A 66 16.27 18.97 18.92
CA ASN A 66 17.66 19.44 19.01
C ASN A 66 18.34 19.52 17.63
N LEU A 67 17.87 18.74 16.64
CA LEU A 67 18.49 18.58 15.32
C LEU A 67 17.93 19.55 14.26
N PHE A 68 16.74 20.11 14.49
CA PHE A 68 16.12 21.07 13.55
C PHE A 68 16.49 22.52 13.90
N PRO A 69 17.29 23.22 13.08
CA PRO A 69 17.61 24.62 13.28
C PRO A 69 16.46 25.53 12.84
N LEU A 70 16.16 26.57 13.63
CA LEU A 70 15.04 27.48 13.36
C LEU A 70 15.22 28.31 12.08
N ASN A 71 16.44 28.39 11.53
CA ASN A 71 16.69 29.07 10.25
C ASN A 71 15.92 28.43 9.08
N LYS A 72 15.59 27.14 9.13
CA LYS A 72 14.74 26.45 8.13
C LYS A 72 13.25 26.83 8.18
N LEU A 73 12.79 27.55 9.22
CA LEU A 73 11.42 28.08 9.27
C LEU A 73 11.28 29.30 8.34
N LYS A 74 10.25 29.32 7.48
CA LYS A 74 9.86 30.51 6.71
C LYS A 74 9.49 31.64 7.68
N GLN A 75 9.88 32.88 7.38
CA GLN A 75 9.80 34.00 8.33
C GLN A 75 8.37 34.37 8.73
N ASN A 76 7.40 34.15 7.83
CA ASN A 76 5.98 34.41 8.06
C ASN A 76 5.18 33.14 8.41
N GLU A 77 5.84 32.01 8.69
CA GLU A 77 5.15 30.81 9.17
C GLU A 77 4.59 31.05 10.57
N TRP A 78 3.43 30.46 10.85
CA TRP A 78 2.72 30.56 12.12
C TRP A 78 2.61 29.19 12.77
N LEU A 79 3.00 29.09 14.04
CA LEU A 79 2.96 27.84 14.78
C LEU A 79 1.84 27.84 15.84
N ILE A 80 0.96 26.86 15.78
CA ILE A 80 -0.15 26.63 16.71
C ILE A 80 0.33 25.75 17.87
N GLY A 81 0.06 26.17 19.11
CA GLY A 81 0.31 25.36 20.31
C GLY A 81 -0.63 24.16 20.44
N ILE A 82 -0.08 22.96 20.51
CA ILE A 82 -0.84 21.72 20.73
C ILE A 82 -0.79 21.35 22.21
N TYR A 83 -1.97 21.35 22.83
CA TYR A 83 -2.16 21.06 24.25
C TYR A 83 -2.66 19.63 24.48
N LYS A 84 -2.13 18.98 25.52
CA LYS A 84 -2.46 17.61 25.89
C LYS A 84 -3.94 17.51 26.27
N GLN A 85 -4.60 16.52 25.68
CA GLN A 85 -5.95 16.10 26.11
C GLN A 85 -5.81 14.77 26.86
N GLN A 86 -6.80 14.43 27.70
CA GLN A 86 -6.85 13.11 28.33
C GLN A 86 -7.11 12.04 27.26
N THR A 87 -6.31 10.98 27.28
CA THR A 87 -6.42 9.81 26.39
C THR A 87 -6.63 8.56 27.24
N GLY A 88 -7.42 7.62 26.73
CA GLY A 88 -7.86 6.43 27.47
C GLY A 88 -7.26 5.13 26.97
N GLN A 89 -8.03 4.04 27.07
CA GLN A 89 -7.71 2.81 26.34
C GLN A 89 -7.86 3.05 24.83
N LEU A 90 -6.71 3.14 24.16
CA LEU A 90 -6.47 3.37 22.74
C LEU A 90 -7.67 3.11 21.81
N SER A 91 -8.15 4.18 21.18
CA SER A 91 -9.33 4.21 20.32
C SER A 91 -9.24 5.32 19.27
N LEU A 92 -10.19 5.38 18.33
CA LEU A 92 -10.27 6.49 17.37
C LEU A 92 -10.46 7.87 18.04
N LYS A 93 -10.98 7.92 19.27
CA LYS A 93 -11.21 9.18 20.00
C LYS A 93 -9.93 9.86 20.45
N ASP A 94 -8.87 9.09 20.65
CA ASP A 94 -7.56 9.56 21.12
C ASP A 94 -6.75 10.26 20.00
N PHE A 95 -7.30 10.32 18.77
CA PHE A 95 -6.66 10.89 17.60
C PHE A 95 -7.44 12.07 16.98
N VAL A 96 -6.74 12.88 16.20
CA VAL A 96 -7.28 13.84 15.22
C VAL A 96 -6.83 13.38 13.84
N PHE A 97 -7.76 13.29 12.88
CA PHE A 97 -7.46 12.96 11.49
C PHE A 97 -7.03 14.23 10.77
N GLU A 98 -5.78 14.25 10.28
CA GLU A 98 -5.19 15.42 9.59
C GLU A 98 -5.28 15.23 8.06
N LYS A 99 -5.07 14.01 7.53
CA LYS A 99 -5.24 13.73 6.10
C LYS A 99 -5.52 12.26 5.76
N CYS A 100 -6.17 12.00 4.62
CA CYS A 100 -6.09 10.70 3.95
C CYS A 100 -4.76 10.62 3.19
N ILE A 101 -4.01 9.54 3.34
CA ILE A 101 -2.69 9.35 2.70
C ILE A 101 -2.60 8.12 1.81
N GLY A 102 -3.57 7.21 1.87
CA GLY A 102 -3.65 6.07 0.96
C GLY A 102 -5.05 5.43 0.97
N LYS A 103 -5.44 4.83 -0.15
CA LYS A 103 -6.74 4.15 -0.27
C LYS A 103 -6.64 2.93 -1.19
N GLY A 104 -6.96 1.76 -0.63
CA GLY A 104 -7.04 0.50 -1.36
C GLY A 104 -8.47 -0.06 -1.39
N GLY A 105 -8.64 -1.20 -2.07
CA GLY A 105 -9.96 -1.83 -2.22
C GLY A 105 -10.60 -2.38 -0.93
N THR A 106 -9.80 -2.56 0.14
CA THR A 106 -10.24 -3.14 1.43
C THR A 106 -9.91 -2.28 2.66
N SER A 107 -9.03 -1.29 2.52
CA SER A 107 -8.50 -0.47 3.60
C SER A 107 -8.23 0.97 3.18
N GLU A 108 -8.36 1.89 4.12
CA GLU A 108 -7.98 3.31 3.97
C GLU A 108 -6.86 3.63 4.98
N VAL A 109 -5.94 4.53 4.61
CA VAL A 109 -4.79 4.92 5.43
C VAL A 109 -4.84 6.41 5.68
N TYR A 110 -4.78 6.80 6.96
CA TYR A 110 -4.89 8.20 7.38
C TYR A 110 -3.65 8.66 8.14
N LEU A 111 -3.21 9.88 7.85
CA LEU A 111 -2.33 10.65 8.71
C LEU A 111 -3.15 11.19 9.88
N ILE A 112 -2.76 10.78 11.09
CA ILE A 112 -3.45 11.09 12.34
C ILE A 112 -2.47 11.67 13.36
N ARG A 113 -2.97 12.53 14.25
CA ARG A 113 -2.23 13.07 15.38
C ARG A 113 -2.78 12.54 16.70
N HIS A 114 -1.95 11.99 17.57
CA HIS A 114 -2.37 11.52 18.89
C HIS A 114 -2.54 12.69 19.87
N LYS A 115 -3.69 12.79 20.53
CA LYS A 115 -4.06 13.90 21.43
C LYS A 115 -3.28 13.91 22.75
N GLY A 116 -2.71 12.77 23.14
CA GLY A 116 -1.94 12.62 24.39
C GLY A 116 -0.46 13.02 24.28
N ASN A 117 0.14 12.95 23.08
CA ASN A 117 1.57 13.21 22.85
C ASN A 117 1.89 14.09 21.61
N ALA A 118 0.88 14.51 20.84
CA ALA A 118 0.95 15.35 19.65
C ALA A 118 1.72 14.78 18.43
N ARG A 119 2.28 13.56 18.52
CA ARG A 119 3.00 12.88 17.43
C ARG A 119 2.05 12.52 16.27
N LEU A 120 2.58 12.58 15.05
CA LEU A 120 1.93 12.07 13.83
C LEU A 120 2.22 10.59 13.58
N TYR A 121 1.20 9.85 13.14
CA TYR A 121 1.23 8.42 12.82
C TYR A 121 0.44 8.13 11.54
N ALA A 122 0.69 6.98 10.92
CA ALA A 122 -0.17 6.41 9.89
C ALA A 122 -1.16 5.40 10.51
N LEU A 123 -2.44 5.48 10.15
CA LEU A 123 -3.49 4.57 10.61
C LEU A 123 -4.06 3.77 9.43
N LYS A 124 -3.62 2.52 9.25
CA LYS A 124 -4.20 1.59 8.26
C LYS A 124 -5.48 0.99 8.84
N MET A 125 -6.63 1.35 8.28
CA MET A 125 -7.96 0.94 8.72
C MET A 125 -8.56 -0.09 7.74
N ILE A 126 -8.57 -1.37 8.12
CA ILE A 126 -9.15 -2.46 7.33
C ILE A 126 -10.62 -2.64 7.72
N LYS A 127 -11.54 -2.58 6.76
CA LYS A 127 -12.98 -2.66 7.04
C LYS A 127 -13.40 -4.10 7.31
N LYS A 128 -13.95 -4.38 8.51
CA LYS A 128 -14.31 -5.72 9.00
C LYS A 128 -15.23 -6.48 8.04
N HIS A 129 -16.09 -5.80 7.30
CA HIS A 129 -17.01 -6.42 6.34
C HIS A 129 -16.34 -7.04 5.10
N TYR A 130 -15.06 -6.73 4.81
CA TYR A 130 -14.29 -7.45 3.79
C TYR A 130 -13.65 -8.74 4.33
N ILE A 131 -13.60 -8.93 5.65
CA ILE A 131 -13.06 -10.13 6.31
C ILE A 131 -14.17 -11.20 6.35
N THR A 132 -14.56 -11.64 5.16
CA THR A 132 -15.68 -12.55 4.89
C THR A 132 -15.43 -14.01 5.29
N ASP A 133 -14.17 -14.38 5.45
CA ASP A 133 -13.73 -15.77 5.53
C ASP A 133 -12.45 -15.91 6.38
N CYS A 134 -12.11 -17.17 6.71
CA CYS A 134 -10.97 -17.50 7.55
C CYS A 134 -9.62 -17.11 6.93
N ARG A 135 -9.48 -17.14 5.59
CA ARG A 135 -8.20 -16.88 4.90
C ARG A 135 -7.86 -15.40 4.96
N ARG A 136 -8.84 -14.51 4.78
CA ARG A 136 -8.67 -13.06 4.97
C ARG A 136 -8.38 -12.69 6.42
N LEU A 137 -8.98 -13.38 7.39
CA LEU A 137 -8.65 -13.18 8.81
C LEU A 137 -7.22 -13.63 9.14
N GLU A 138 -6.79 -14.79 8.63
CA GLU A 138 -5.41 -15.27 8.77
C GLU A 138 -4.39 -14.36 8.10
N GLN A 139 -4.76 -13.71 7.00
CA GLN A 139 -3.93 -12.72 6.30
C GLN A 139 -3.63 -11.50 7.19
N VAL A 140 -4.68 -10.86 7.74
CA VAL A 140 -4.54 -9.70 8.65
C VAL A 140 -3.84 -10.08 9.96
N LEU A 141 -4.10 -11.29 10.49
CA LEU A 141 -3.39 -11.80 11.66
C LEU A 141 -1.91 -12.10 11.39
N ARG A 142 -1.55 -12.51 10.17
CA ARG A 142 -0.14 -12.72 9.77
C ARG A 142 0.58 -11.39 9.62
N GLU A 143 -0.02 -10.40 8.98
CA GLU A 143 0.49 -9.03 8.90
C GLU A 143 0.78 -8.48 10.32
N LYS A 144 -0.18 -8.64 11.26
CA LYS A 144 0.05 -8.34 12.68
C LYS A 144 1.22 -9.14 13.26
N LYS A 145 1.28 -10.48 13.11
CA LYS A 145 2.35 -11.31 13.69
C LYS A 145 3.74 -10.89 13.18
N ILE A 146 3.87 -10.63 11.89
CA ILE A 146 5.10 -10.19 11.21
C ILE A 146 5.59 -8.87 11.82
N LEU A 147 4.76 -7.82 11.77
CA LEU A 147 5.13 -6.48 12.23
C LEU A 147 5.34 -6.39 13.75
N SER A 148 4.55 -7.12 14.56
CA SER A 148 4.61 -7.02 16.03
C SER A 148 5.74 -7.80 16.69
N ASN A 149 6.05 -9.00 16.17
CA ASN A 149 6.96 -9.94 16.86
C ASN A 149 8.23 -10.25 16.07
N VAL A 150 8.14 -10.28 14.75
CA VAL A 150 9.20 -10.86 13.90
C VAL A 150 10.20 -9.79 13.45
N LEU A 151 9.72 -8.58 13.16
CA LEU A 151 10.52 -7.53 12.49
C LEU A 151 10.58 -6.22 13.30
N ASN A 152 10.24 -6.29 14.59
CA ASN A 152 9.91 -5.15 15.46
C ASN A 152 11.04 -4.10 15.62
N GLN A 153 12.27 -4.43 15.23
CA GLN A 153 13.44 -3.56 15.31
C GLN A 153 14.23 -3.48 13.98
N SER A 154 13.67 -3.94 12.86
CA SER A 154 14.35 -3.85 11.56
C SER A 154 14.38 -2.39 11.06
N PRO A 155 15.55 -1.81 10.76
CA PRO A 155 15.69 -0.37 10.51
C PRO A 155 15.00 0.12 9.23
N PHE A 156 14.72 -0.79 8.31
CA PHE A 156 14.14 -0.54 6.99
C PHE A 156 12.68 -0.98 6.86
N ILE A 157 11.99 -1.24 7.98
CA ILE A 157 10.61 -1.71 7.99
C ILE A 157 9.79 -0.77 8.85
N VAL A 158 8.59 -0.40 8.39
CA VAL A 158 7.78 0.62 9.04
C VAL A 158 7.35 0.17 10.46
N PRO A 159 7.72 0.92 11.53
CA PRO A 159 7.39 0.52 12.90
C PRO A 159 5.90 0.41 13.17
N LEU A 160 5.49 -0.67 13.86
CA LEU A 160 4.13 -0.87 14.36
C LEU A 160 4.06 -0.48 15.85
N TYR A 161 3.34 0.60 16.16
CA TYR A 161 3.13 1.07 17.52
C TYR A 161 2.07 0.26 18.26
N ALA A 162 0.94 0.00 17.60
CA ALA A 162 -0.19 -0.71 18.18
C ALA A 162 -1.11 -1.27 17.09
N THR A 163 -1.97 -2.21 17.47
CA THR A 163 -3.17 -2.56 16.71
C THR A 163 -4.39 -2.53 17.63
N PHE A 164 -5.54 -2.09 17.13
CA PHE A 164 -6.78 -2.07 17.89
C PHE A 164 -8.01 -2.31 17.01
N ALA A 165 -9.10 -2.78 17.60
CA ALA A 165 -10.37 -2.97 16.91
C ALA A 165 -11.36 -1.83 17.20
N THR A 166 -12.20 -1.49 16.22
CA THR A 166 -13.36 -0.58 16.37
C THR A 166 -14.61 -1.31 15.92
N LYS A 167 -15.81 -0.73 16.03
CA LYS A 167 -17.06 -1.38 15.60
C LYS A 167 -16.98 -1.90 14.16
N GLU A 168 -16.41 -1.10 13.25
CA GLU A 168 -16.36 -1.40 11.80
C GLU A 168 -14.96 -1.75 11.26
N HIS A 169 -13.89 -1.47 12.01
CA HIS A 169 -12.51 -1.56 11.49
C HIS A 169 -11.57 -2.41 12.36
N LEU A 170 -10.51 -2.92 11.72
CA LEU A 170 -9.27 -3.33 12.37
C LEU A 170 -8.20 -2.30 12.00
N CYS A 171 -7.56 -1.71 13.00
CA CYS A 171 -6.66 -0.57 12.86
C CYS A 171 -5.21 -0.95 13.22
N PHE A 172 -4.27 -0.66 12.33
CA PHE A 172 -2.83 -0.68 12.61
C PHE A 172 -2.34 0.76 12.78
N LEU A 173 -1.70 1.06 13.91
CA LEU A 173 -1.07 2.34 14.21
C LEU A 173 0.43 2.21 13.93
N MET A 174 0.89 2.89 12.88
CA MET A 174 2.22 2.71 12.27
C MET A 174 2.96 4.05 12.22
N GLU A 175 4.28 4.03 12.07
CA GLU A 175 5.05 5.26 11.79
C GLU A 175 4.55 5.92 10.50
N TYR A 176 4.54 7.26 10.47
CA TYR A 176 4.32 8.01 9.24
C TYR A 176 5.66 8.31 8.56
N SER A 177 5.77 7.96 7.27
CA SER A 177 6.94 8.20 6.41
C SER A 177 6.68 9.47 5.58
N PRO A 178 7.28 10.64 5.89
CA PRO A 178 6.90 11.91 5.26
C PRO A 178 7.32 12.06 3.79
N GLY A 179 8.28 11.24 3.35
CA GLY A 179 8.71 11.16 1.95
C GLY A 179 7.76 10.39 1.04
N GLY A 180 6.67 9.82 1.57
CA GLY A 180 5.67 9.12 0.75
C GLY A 180 6.21 7.82 0.13
N GLU A 181 5.66 7.44 -1.02
CA GLU A 181 5.99 6.20 -1.75
C GLU A 181 7.17 6.42 -2.71
N MET A 182 8.07 5.43 -2.85
CA MET A 182 9.15 5.46 -3.86
C MET A 182 8.58 5.62 -5.28
N PHE A 183 7.38 5.09 -5.53
CA PHE A 183 6.66 5.29 -6.79
C PHE A 183 6.42 6.77 -7.13
N PHE A 184 6.10 7.61 -6.14
CA PHE A 184 5.94 9.06 -6.35
C PHE A 184 7.25 9.73 -6.78
N HIS A 185 8.39 9.26 -6.27
CA HIS A 185 9.70 9.75 -6.66
C HIS A 185 10.08 9.30 -8.07
N LEU A 186 9.87 8.03 -8.43
CA LEU A 186 10.07 7.53 -9.80
C LEU A 186 9.19 8.21 -10.85
N GLN A 187 8.02 8.74 -10.46
CA GLN A 187 7.19 9.57 -11.33
C GLN A 187 7.74 10.97 -11.59
N ASN A 188 8.71 11.46 -10.81
CA ASN A 188 9.19 12.84 -10.85
C ASN A 188 10.72 12.99 -11.00
N TYR A 189 11.47 11.93 -10.69
CA TYR A 189 12.92 11.86 -10.68
C TYR A 189 13.41 10.69 -11.54
N ARG A 190 14.68 10.74 -11.96
CA ARG A 190 15.37 9.63 -12.64
C ARG A 190 16.68 9.39 -11.89
N PHE A 191 16.79 8.23 -11.25
CA PHE A 191 18.01 7.85 -10.55
C PHE A 191 19.12 7.55 -11.54
N THR A 192 20.33 8.02 -11.24
CA THR A 192 21.57 7.44 -11.77
C THR A 192 21.80 6.04 -11.17
N GLU A 193 22.67 5.24 -11.77
CA GLU A 193 22.99 3.90 -11.25
C GLU A 193 23.42 3.90 -9.78
N GLU A 194 24.25 4.85 -9.35
CA GLU A 194 24.74 4.89 -7.96
C GLU A 194 23.62 5.25 -6.96
N GLU A 195 22.65 6.08 -7.36
CA GLU A 195 21.50 6.41 -6.53
C GLU A 195 20.52 5.23 -6.43
N ALA A 196 20.24 4.57 -7.55
CA ALA A 196 19.47 3.33 -7.58
C ALA A 196 20.14 2.24 -6.73
N LYS A 197 21.48 2.13 -6.78
CA LYS A 197 22.30 1.22 -5.97
C LYS A 197 22.12 1.44 -4.47
N MET A 198 22.07 2.69 -4.00
CA MET A 198 21.85 2.99 -2.58
C MET A 198 20.53 2.39 -2.07
N TYR A 199 19.41 2.68 -2.74
CA TYR A 199 18.11 2.11 -2.39
C TYR A 199 18.07 0.59 -2.51
N PHE A 200 18.64 0.05 -3.60
CA PHE A 200 18.74 -1.38 -3.83
C PHE A 200 19.50 -2.11 -2.72
N CYS A 201 20.54 -1.50 -2.16
CA CYS A 201 21.30 -2.06 -1.04
C CYS A 201 20.50 -2.08 0.28
N GLU A 202 19.68 -1.06 0.55
CA GLU A 202 18.76 -1.06 1.69
C GLU A 202 17.68 -2.15 1.53
N VAL A 203 17.12 -2.31 0.32
CA VAL A 203 16.15 -3.37 0.01
C VAL A 203 16.78 -4.77 0.15
N ILE A 204 18.01 -4.97 -0.33
CA ILE A 204 18.78 -6.22 -0.11
C ILE A 204 18.90 -6.55 1.37
N CYS A 205 19.27 -5.57 2.21
CA CYS A 205 19.38 -5.78 3.65
C CYS A 205 18.03 -6.11 4.29
N THR A 206 16.96 -5.49 3.79
CA THR A 206 15.58 -5.75 4.23
C THR A 206 15.14 -7.18 3.90
N LEU A 207 15.25 -7.59 2.63
CA LEU A 207 14.88 -8.95 2.19
C LEU A 207 15.72 -10.03 2.88
N GLU A 208 17.03 -9.81 3.06
CA GLU A 208 17.88 -10.74 3.79
C GLU A 208 17.40 -10.90 5.25
N GLU A 209 16.94 -9.83 5.90
CA GLU A 209 16.40 -9.89 7.26
C GLU A 209 15.02 -10.58 7.32
N LEU A 210 14.17 -10.40 6.30
CA LEU A 210 12.92 -11.14 6.14
C LEU A 210 13.19 -12.65 6.02
N HIS A 211 14.12 -13.04 5.15
CA HIS A 211 14.41 -14.44 4.85
C HIS A 211 15.07 -15.15 6.05
N LYS A 212 15.99 -14.48 6.77
CA LYS A 212 16.51 -14.96 8.09
C LYS A 212 15.35 -15.29 9.06
N HIS A 213 14.34 -14.43 9.08
CA HIS A 213 13.16 -14.56 9.94
C HIS A 213 12.03 -15.45 9.36
N LYS A 214 12.31 -16.20 8.28
CA LYS A 214 11.36 -17.10 7.61
C LYS A 214 10.10 -16.40 7.07
N VAL A 215 10.26 -15.13 6.67
CA VAL A 215 9.27 -14.33 5.96
C VAL A 215 9.61 -14.32 4.47
N LEU A 216 8.66 -14.72 3.64
CA LEU A 216 8.68 -14.56 2.18
C LEU A 216 7.74 -13.41 1.82
N TYR A 217 8.23 -12.38 1.14
CA TYR A 217 7.56 -11.08 1.07
C TYR A 217 6.45 -11.00 0.02
N ARG A 218 6.75 -11.38 -1.24
CA ARG A 218 5.82 -11.59 -2.37
C ARG A 218 5.12 -10.38 -3.02
N ASP A 219 5.42 -9.14 -2.62
CA ASP A 219 4.89 -7.95 -3.31
C ASP A 219 5.90 -6.78 -3.23
N LEU A 220 7.14 -7.02 -3.68
CA LEU A 220 8.16 -5.97 -3.77
C LEU A 220 7.98 -5.15 -5.04
N LYS A 221 7.82 -3.84 -4.84
CA LYS A 221 7.51 -2.82 -5.85
C LYS A 221 7.58 -1.42 -5.23
N PRO A 222 7.70 -0.33 -6.02
CA PRO A 222 7.86 1.01 -5.48
C PRO A 222 6.69 1.57 -4.65
N GLU A 223 5.45 1.10 -4.83
CA GLU A 223 4.33 1.58 -3.98
C GLU A 223 4.44 1.05 -2.53
N ASN A 224 5.10 -0.09 -2.33
CA ASN A 224 5.25 -0.74 -1.02
C ASN A 224 6.55 -0.34 -0.30
N ILE A 225 7.34 0.56 -0.90
CA ILE A 225 8.57 1.13 -0.35
C ILE A 225 8.28 2.59 0.00
N LEU A 226 8.23 2.93 1.29
CA LEU A 226 8.07 4.31 1.74
C LEU A 226 9.42 4.96 2.00
N ILE A 227 9.47 6.30 2.01
CA ILE A 227 10.67 7.11 2.27
C ILE A 227 10.53 7.86 3.59
N ASP A 228 11.49 7.67 4.51
CA ASP A 228 11.54 8.37 5.80
C ASP A 228 12.09 9.80 5.68
N ILE A 229 12.06 10.57 6.78
CA ILE A 229 12.44 12.00 6.80
C ILE A 229 13.92 12.26 6.49
N LYS A 230 14.77 11.22 6.42
CA LYS A 230 16.18 11.29 6.04
C LYS A 230 16.45 10.70 4.64
N GLY A 231 15.41 10.30 3.92
CA GLY A 231 15.50 9.71 2.59
C GLY A 231 15.73 8.19 2.58
N HIS A 232 15.83 7.50 3.71
CA HIS A 232 15.99 6.04 3.73
C HIS A 232 14.66 5.31 3.54
N ILE A 233 14.71 4.04 3.12
CA ILE A 233 13.50 3.25 2.93
C ILE A 233 12.82 2.82 4.25
N GLN A 234 11.52 2.58 4.14
CA GLN A 234 10.68 1.84 5.08
C GLN A 234 9.69 0.95 4.28
N LEU A 235 9.96 -0.35 4.24
CA LEU A 235 9.09 -1.35 3.61
C LEU A 235 7.79 -1.51 4.41
N THR A 236 6.66 -1.61 3.69
CA THR A 236 5.30 -1.69 4.27
C THR A 236 4.48 -2.86 3.69
N ASP A 237 3.18 -2.90 4.02
CA ASP A 237 2.16 -3.88 3.59
C ASP A 237 2.58 -5.36 3.52
N PHE A 238 2.84 -5.96 4.68
CA PHE A 238 3.05 -7.41 4.81
C PHE A 238 1.77 -8.24 4.63
N GLY A 239 0.69 -7.64 4.12
CA GLY A 239 -0.59 -8.31 3.86
C GLY A 239 -0.48 -9.46 2.85
N LEU A 240 0.44 -9.42 1.89
CA LEU A 240 0.66 -10.53 0.96
C LEU A 240 1.76 -11.52 1.37
N SER A 241 2.48 -11.28 2.47
CA SER A 241 3.62 -12.12 2.87
C SER A 241 3.22 -13.51 3.39
N LYS A 242 4.17 -14.44 3.38
CA LYS A 242 4.10 -15.78 3.97
C LYS A 242 5.13 -15.86 5.10
N LEU A 243 4.79 -16.55 6.18
CA LEU A 243 5.59 -16.64 7.40
C LEU A 243 5.71 -18.11 7.82
N ASP A 244 6.72 -18.41 8.64
CA ASP A 244 7.03 -19.74 9.17
C ASP A 244 7.38 -20.76 8.06
N LEU A 245 7.90 -20.28 6.92
CA LEU A 245 8.29 -21.09 5.75
C LEU A 245 9.70 -21.68 5.96
N MET A 246 9.86 -22.99 5.81
CA MET A 246 11.17 -23.67 5.85
C MET A 246 11.81 -23.69 4.45
N ASN A 247 13.11 -24.01 4.37
CA ASN A 247 13.86 -23.96 3.10
C ASN A 247 13.32 -24.93 2.02
N GLU A 248 12.69 -26.03 2.43
CA GLU A 248 12.06 -27.02 1.56
C GLU A 248 10.57 -26.75 1.32
N ASP A 249 9.95 -25.82 2.07
CA ASP A 249 8.54 -25.49 1.90
C ASP A 249 8.30 -24.64 0.66
N VAL A 250 7.25 -24.98 -0.08
CA VAL A 250 6.71 -24.18 -1.18
C VAL A 250 5.30 -23.67 -0.87
N THR A 251 4.93 -22.58 -1.52
CA THR A 251 3.58 -22.03 -1.52
C THR A 251 3.02 -21.98 -2.94
N HIS A 252 1.71 -22.18 -3.07
CA HIS A 252 0.98 -22.18 -4.35
C HIS A 252 -0.06 -21.03 -4.44
N SER A 253 0.03 -20.02 -3.56
CA SER A 253 -0.87 -18.86 -3.64
C SER A 253 -0.53 -18.01 -4.86
N PHE A 254 -1.47 -17.80 -5.78
CA PHE A 254 -1.31 -16.84 -6.86
C PHE A 254 -1.60 -15.42 -6.34
N CYS A 255 -0.55 -14.65 -6.06
CA CYS A 255 -0.60 -13.31 -5.48
C CYS A 255 0.67 -12.51 -5.78
N GLY A 256 0.65 -11.22 -5.48
CA GLY A 256 1.63 -10.22 -5.92
C GLY A 256 1.02 -9.33 -7.00
N SER A 257 1.72 -8.24 -7.34
CA SER A 257 1.32 -7.32 -8.41
C SER A 257 1.81 -7.85 -9.78
N PRO A 258 0.96 -7.92 -10.84
CA PRO A 258 1.21 -8.74 -12.04
C PRO A 258 2.55 -8.50 -12.75
N GLU A 259 2.92 -7.24 -12.91
CA GLU A 259 4.14 -6.76 -13.58
C GLU A 259 5.46 -7.06 -12.83
N TYR A 260 5.38 -7.55 -11.59
CA TYR A 260 6.53 -8.07 -10.83
C TYR A 260 6.46 -9.59 -10.62
N MET A 261 5.44 -10.30 -11.14
CA MET A 261 5.26 -11.73 -10.84
C MET A 261 6.38 -12.60 -11.47
N PRO A 262 7.08 -13.44 -10.67
CA PRO A 262 8.04 -14.40 -11.19
C PRO A 262 7.39 -15.44 -12.12
N PRO A 263 8.09 -15.91 -13.18
CA PRO A 263 7.55 -16.87 -14.15
C PRO A 263 6.98 -18.16 -13.53
N GLU A 264 7.56 -18.65 -12.42
CA GLU A 264 7.04 -19.81 -11.70
C GLU A 264 5.65 -19.57 -11.09
N ILE A 265 5.35 -18.34 -10.64
CA ILE A 265 4.03 -17.96 -10.11
C ILE A 265 3.02 -17.84 -11.26
N VAL A 266 3.41 -17.22 -12.38
CA VAL A 266 2.59 -17.12 -13.59
C VAL A 266 2.19 -18.52 -14.10
N ASN A 267 3.17 -19.43 -14.16
CA ASN A 267 3.00 -20.84 -14.52
C ASN A 267 2.34 -21.73 -13.44
N ARG A 268 1.80 -21.15 -12.35
CA ARG A 268 1.07 -21.84 -11.26
C ARG A 268 1.88 -22.88 -10.48
N GLN A 269 3.22 -22.80 -10.54
CA GLN A 269 4.11 -23.73 -9.86
C GLN A 269 4.19 -23.44 -8.35
N GLY A 270 4.82 -24.35 -7.59
CA GLY A 270 5.16 -24.09 -6.20
C GLY A 270 6.43 -23.25 -6.11
N TYR A 271 6.42 -22.20 -5.27
CA TYR A 271 7.53 -21.26 -5.16
C TYR A 271 7.90 -20.96 -3.70
N SER A 272 9.10 -20.42 -3.51
CA SER A 272 9.71 -20.11 -2.20
C SER A 272 10.63 -18.87 -2.35
N TYR A 273 11.66 -18.71 -1.51
CA TYR A 273 12.55 -17.55 -1.46
C TYR A 273 13.10 -16.98 -2.79
N PRO A 274 13.43 -17.78 -3.82
CA PRO A 274 13.87 -17.26 -5.13
C PRO A 274 12.85 -16.37 -5.86
N ALA A 275 11.57 -16.37 -5.45
CA ALA A 275 10.55 -15.47 -5.96
C ALA A 275 10.85 -14.00 -5.61
N ASP A 276 11.27 -13.73 -4.36
CA ASP A 276 11.58 -12.36 -3.92
C ASP A 276 12.84 -11.82 -4.65
N PHE A 277 13.80 -12.68 -5.02
CA PHE A 277 14.97 -12.30 -5.84
C PHE A 277 14.58 -11.85 -7.25
N TYR A 278 13.58 -12.47 -7.88
CA TYR A 278 13.07 -11.99 -9.18
C TYR A 278 12.36 -10.63 -9.02
N THR A 279 11.53 -10.46 -7.98
CA THR A 279 10.90 -9.15 -7.71
C THR A 279 11.92 -8.05 -7.42
N LEU A 280 13.07 -8.40 -6.84
CA LEU A 280 14.20 -7.51 -6.61
C LEU A 280 14.88 -7.10 -7.93
N GLY A 281 14.98 -8.01 -8.91
CA GLY A 281 15.38 -7.70 -10.28
C GLY A 281 14.41 -6.75 -10.98
N CYS A 282 13.10 -6.99 -10.87
CA CYS A 282 12.08 -6.10 -11.43
C CYS A 282 12.16 -4.70 -10.82
N LEU A 283 12.39 -4.60 -9.50
CA LEU A 283 12.58 -3.33 -8.81
C LEU A 283 13.84 -2.60 -9.29
N LEU A 284 14.98 -3.29 -9.46
CA LEU A 284 16.21 -2.67 -9.95
C LEU A 284 16.03 -2.12 -11.37
N HIS A 285 15.41 -2.92 -12.25
CA HIS A 285 15.08 -2.51 -13.61
C HIS A 285 14.20 -1.25 -13.61
N GLU A 286 13.21 -1.16 -12.72
CA GLU A 286 12.35 0.02 -12.60
C GLU A 286 13.04 1.23 -11.96
N LEU A 287 13.93 1.04 -10.98
CA LEU A 287 14.73 2.13 -10.40
C LEU A 287 15.63 2.79 -11.44
N LEU A 288 16.17 2.02 -12.38
CA LEU A 288 17.04 2.50 -13.46
C LEU A 288 16.23 3.05 -14.65
N LEU A 289 15.33 2.25 -15.20
CA LEU A 289 14.68 2.52 -16.49
C LEU A 289 13.27 3.12 -16.35
N GLY A 290 12.69 3.14 -15.15
CA GLY A 290 11.38 3.72 -14.83
C GLY A 290 10.18 2.83 -15.15
N LEU A 291 10.39 1.61 -15.64
CA LEU A 291 9.32 0.63 -15.84
C LEU A 291 9.79 -0.76 -15.37
N PRO A 292 8.89 -1.65 -14.92
CA PRO A 292 9.21 -3.07 -14.75
C PRO A 292 9.54 -3.73 -16.12
N PRO A 293 10.32 -4.82 -16.15
CA PRO A 293 10.86 -5.40 -17.38
C PRO A 293 9.80 -5.88 -18.39
N HIS A 294 8.62 -6.29 -17.91
CA HIS A 294 7.55 -6.78 -18.76
C HIS A 294 6.24 -6.03 -18.48
N TYR A 295 5.90 -5.08 -19.34
CA TYR A 295 4.73 -4.22 -19.18
C TYR A 295 3.73 -4.29 -20.37
N SER A 296 2.44 -4.18 -20.04
CA SER A 296 1.31 -3.85 -20.95
C SER A 296 0.14 -3.27 -20.14
N GLN A 297 -0.85 -2.65 -20.80
CA GLN A 297 -2.15 -2.31 -20.20
C GLN A 297 -3.06 -3.55 -20.00
N ASN A 298 -2.69 -4.70 -20.56
CA ASN A 298 -3.42 -5.96 -20.45
C ASN A 298 -2.62 -6.96 -19.59
N THR A 299 -3.26 -7.49 -18.54
CA THR A 299 -2.65 -8.44 -17.62
C THR A 299 -2.28 -9.77 -18.28
N ASP A 300 -3.06 -10.26 -19.23
CA ASP A 300 -2.77 -11.52 -19.91
C ASP A 300 -1.58 -11.38 -20.87
N GLU A 301 -1.38 -10.19 -21.45
CA GLU A 301 -0.15 -9.87 -22.21
C GLU A 301 1.07 -9.79 -21.30
N ILE A 302 0.99 -9.13 -20.13
CA ILE A 302 2.08 -9.13 -19.12
C ILE A 302 2.52 -10.56 -18.82
N PHE A 303 1.57 -11.47 -18.58
CA PHE A 303 1.87 -12.89 -18.32
C PHE A 303 2.52 -13.61 -19.51
N GLN A 304 2.11 -13.31 -20.75
CA GLN A 304 2.80 -13.85 -21.93
C GLN A 304 4.24 -13.30 -22.05
N LYS A 305 4.45 -12.02 -21.77
CA LYS A 305 5.80 -11.43 -21.81
C LYS A 305 6.75 -12.05 -20.79
N ILE A 306 6.32 -12.14 -19.53
CA ILE A 306 7.09 -12.76 -18.43
C ILE A 306 7.52 -14.19 -18.77
N ILE A 307 6.68 -14.96 -19.47
CA ILE A 307 7.03 -16.31 -19.90
C ILE A 307 7.95 -16.28 -21.13
N ASN A 308 7.59 -15.56 -22.19
CA ASN A 308 8.20 -15.73 -23.52
C ASN A 308 9.29 -14.70 -23.86
N ASP A 309 9.08 -13.41 -23.62
CA ASP A 309 9.95 -12.32 -24.10
C ASP A 309 11.33 -12.35 -23.43
N GLU A 310 12.41 -12.14 -24.20
CA GLU A 310 13.76 -11.97 -23.63
C GLU A 310 13.89 -10.61 -22.90
N LEU A 311 14.93 -10.46 -22.09
CA LEU A 311 15.16 -9.23 -21.32
C LEU A 311 15.87 -8.20 -22.20
N GLU A 312 15.14 -7.21 -22.71
CA GLU A 312 15.70 -6.08 -23.45
C GLU A 312 16.27 -5.03 -22.47
N LEU A 313 17.58 -4.79 -22.53
CA LEU A 313 18.29 -3.74 -21.77
C LEU A 313 18.99 -2.78 -22.75
N PRO A 314 19.08 -1.46 -22.44
CA PRO A 314 19.69 -0.48 -23.32
C PRO A 314 21.22 -0.39 -23.14
N ASP A 315 21.91 0.01 -24.21
CA ASP A 315 23.38 0.11 -24.31
C ASP A 315 24.04 1.16 -23.36
N ASP A 316 23.25 1.93 -22.58
CA ASP A 316 23.75 2.96 -21.66
C ASP A 316 23.87 2.51 -20.19
N LEU A 317 23.43 1.28 -19.87
CA LEU A 317 23.71 0.62 -18.59
C LEU A 317 25.12 0.04 -18.54
N THR A 318 25.74 -0.01 -17.36
CA THR A 318 27.02 -0.70 -17.14
C THR A 318 26.93 -2.21 -17.39
N GLU A 319 28.02 -2.84 -17.83
CA GLU A 319 28.10 -4.30 -17.99
C GLU A 319 27.84 -4.99 -16.63
N GLU A 320 28.31 -4.39 -15.54
CA GLU A 320 28.16 -4.87 -14.18
C GLU A 320 26.71 -4.89 -13.68
N VAL A 321 25.90 -3.87 -13.99
CA VAL A 321 24.46 -3.86 -13.63
C VAL A 321 23.64 -4.71 -14.59
N THR A 322 24.04 -4.76 -15.87
CA THR A 322 23.41 -5.58 -16.91
C THR A 322 23.49 -7.07 -16.54
N GLN A 323 24.67 -7.56 -16.16
CA GLN A 323 24.85 -8.95 -15.69
C GLN A 323 24.04 -9.24 -14.42
N LEU A 324 23.99 -8.30 -13.47
CA LEU A 324 23.19 -8.42 -12.25
C LEU A 324 21.68 -8.53 -12.55
N LEU A 325 21.17 -7.72 -13.48
CA LEU A 325 19.77 -7.76 -13.91
C LEU A 325 19.42 -9.11 -14.57
N ILE A 326 20.28 -9.61 -15.46
CA ILE A 326 20.10 -10.92 -16.11
C ILE A 326 20.02 -12.04 -15.07
N ASP A 327 20.93 -12.06 -14.09
CA ASP A 327 21.00 -13.15 -13.10
C ASP A 327 19.87 -13.11 -12.04
N LEU A 328 19.28 -11.93 -11.80
CA LEU A 328 18.08 -11.76 -10.98
C LEU A 328 16.80 -12.14 -11.73
N LEU A 329 16.72 -11.79 -13.03
CA LEU A 329 15.54 -11.96 -13.87
C LEU A 329 15.52 -13.27 -14.66
N GLU A 330 16.54 -14.12 -14.50
CA GLU A 330 16.57 -15.49 -15.02
C GLU A 330 15.27 -16.24 -14.68
N LYS A 331 14.62 -16.76 -15.72
CA LYS A 331 13.31 -17.42 -15.64
C LYS A 331 13.42 -18.80 -15.02
N ASP A 332 14.55 -19.47 -15.20
CA ASP A 332 14.88 -20.78 -14.61
C ASP A 332 15.32 -20.63 -13.15
N VAL A 333 14.41 -20.95 -12.22
CA VAL A 333 14.62 -20.90 -10.76
C VAL A 333 15.82 -21.75 -10.30
N SER A 334 16.25 -22.76 -11.08
CA SER A 334 17.45 -23.55 -10.76
C SER A 334 18.74 -22.75 -10.96
N LYS A 335 18.76 -21.85 -11.96
CA LYS A 335 19.90 -20.98 -12.30
C LYS A 335 19.87 -19.62 -11.58
N ARG A 336 18.68 -19.00 -11.46
CA ARG A 336 18.47 -17.68 -10.82
C ARG A 336 19.18 -17.59 -9.46
N ILE A 337 19.79 -16.44 -9.19
CA ILE A 337 20.47 -16.21 -7.90
C ILE A 337 19.48 -16.20 -6.73
N LYS A 338 19.92 -16.76 -5.60
CA LYS A 338 19.09 -17.09 -4.44
C LYS A 338 19.86 -17.12 -3.11
N ASP A 339 21.05 -16.51 -3.07
CA ASP A 339 21.85 -16.32 -1.85
C ASP A 339 22.34 -14.86 -1.81
N PHE A 340 21.98 -14.15 -0.74
CA PHE A 340 22.41 -12.77 -0.51
C PHE A 340 23.94 -12.64 -0.41
N LYS A 341 24.67 -13.68 0.02
CA LYS A 341 26.15 -13.69 0.06
C LYS A 341 26.80 -13.78 -1.32
N VAL A 342 26.06 -14.24 -2.33
CA VAL A 342 26.49 -14.26 -3.73
C VAL A 342 26.12 -12.92 -4.37
N LEU A 343 24.86 -12.49 -4.21
CA LEU A 343 24.37 -11.18 -4.66
C LEU A 343 25.27 -10.02 -4.18
N LYS A 344 25.60 -9.97 -2.89
CA LYS A 344 26.47 -8.93 -2.29
C LYS A 344 27.94 -8.95 -2.77
N LYS A 345 28.31 -9.84 -3.69
CA LYS A 345 29.64 -9.92 -4.32
C LYS A 345 29.65 -9.57 -5.81
N TYR A 346 28.51 -9.19 -6.40
CA TYR A 346 28.48 -8.71 -7.78
C TYR A 346 29.35 -7.47 -7.94
N GLN A 347 30.04 -7.34 -9.08
CA GLN A 347 31.01 -6.26 -9.31
C GLN A 347 30.38 -4.87 -9.14
N TRP A 348 29.12 -4.69 -9.56
CA TRP A 348 28.35 -3.46 -9.36
C TRP A 348 28.19 -3.04 -7.90
N LEU A 349 28.22 -4.01 -6.97
CA LEU A 349 28.10 -3.81 -5.52
C LEU A 349 29.46 -3.89 -4.78
N SER A 350 30.57 -4.00 -5.51
CA SER A 350 31.91 -4.18 -4.92
C SER A 350 32.38 -3.01 -4.04
N ASN A 351 31.85 -1.81 -4.27
CA ASN A 351 32.13 -0.60 -3.47
C ASN A 351 31.23 -0.44 -2.23
N VAL A 352 30.25 -1.33 -2.01
CA VAL A 352 29.21 -1.16 -0.98
C VAL A 352 29.71 -1.60 0.40
N ASN A 353 29.77 -0.65 1.34
CA ASN A 353 29.92 -0.95 2.75
C ASN A 353 28.56 -1.36 3.35
N TRP A 354 28.37 -2.68 3.50
CA TRP A 354 27.12 -3.25 4.01
C TRP A 354 26.80 -2.91 5.46
N ASP A 355 27.75 -2.43 6.26
CA ASP A 355 27.51 -2.04 7.65
C ASP A 355 27.14 -0.56 7.79
N THR A 356 27.63 0.35 6.93
CA THR A 356 27.10 1.72 6.85
C THR A 356 25.67 1.75 6.30
N ILE A 357 25.33 0.82 5.38
CA ILE A 357 23.95 0.57 4.95
C ILE A 357 23.07 0.20 6.16
N LYS A 358 23.32 -0.94 6.81
CA LYS A 358 22.48 -1.45 7.92
C LYS A 358 22.22 -0.44 9.04
N ASN A 359 23.21 0.40 9.33
CA ASN A 359 23.15 1.40 10.40
C ASN A 359 22.53 2.74 9.99
N LYS A 360 21.98 2.87 8.76
CA LYS A 360 21.45 4.13 8.19
C LYS A 360 22.45 5.29 8.30
N GLN A 361 23.68 5.06 7.81
CA GLN A 361 24.80 6.00 7.86
C GLN A 361 25.14 6.67 6.51
N LEU A 362 24.49 6.28 5.42
CA LEU A 362 24.60 7.01 4.14
C LEU A 362 23.68 8.24 4.13
N GLN A 363 24.09 9.30 3.43
CA GLN A 363 23.18 10.35 2.98
C GLN A 363 22.44 9.83 1.74
N MET A 364 21.12 9.82 1.77
CA MET A 364 20.30 9.25 0.69
C MET A 364 20.00 10.31 -0.40
N PRO A 365 19.82 9.89 -1.67
CA PRO A 365 19.61 10.82 -2.79
C PRO A 365 18.34 11.69 -2.72
N ILE A 366 17.26 11.21 -2.10
CA ILE A 366 16.00 11.95 -1.97
C ILE A 366 16.10 12.84 -0.72
N GLU A 367 16.38 14.13 -0.92
CA GLU A 367 16.22 15.13 0.13
C GLU A 367 14.74 15.55 0.26
N ILE A 368 14.21 15.49 1.48
CA ILE A 368 12.79 15.73 1.77
C ILE A 368 12.56 17.22 2.11
N ASP A 369 11.90 17.98 1.22
CA ASP A 369 11.47 19.35 1.55
C ASP A 369 10.37 19.33 2.62
N ILE A 370 10.55 20.16 3.65
CA ILE A 370 9.71 20.22 4.84
C ILE A 370 8.36 20.94 4.63
N TYR A 371 8.18 21.62 3.49
CA TYR A 371 6.94 22.29 3.09
C TYR A 371 6.19 21.55 1.98
N GLU A 372 6.83 20.63 1.26
CA GLU A 372 6.18 19.84 0.22
C GLU A 372 5.48 18.59 0.77
N THR A 373 4.59 18.02 -0.05
CA THR A 373 3.73 16.89 0.30
C THR A 373 3.87 15.77 -0.73
N HIS A 374 4.52 14.68 -0.33
CA HIS A 374 4.72 13.47 -1.12
C HIS A 374 3.48 12.53 -1.13
N ILE A 375 2.33 13.04 -0.72
CA ILE A 375 1.03 12.33 -0.75
C ILE A 375 0.38 12.55 -2.11
N HIS A 376 -0.05 11.47 -2.77
CA HIS A 376 -0.67 11.57 -4.09
C HIS A 376 -1.92 12.46 -4.11
N GLY A 377 -2.01 13.33 -5.12
CA GLY A 377 -2.97 14.44 -5.19
C GLY A 377 -4.45 14.06 -5.23
N GLU A 378 -4.79 12.78 -5.39
CA GLU A 378 -6.16 12.29 -5.24
C GLU A 378 -6.56 12.08 -3.77
N PHE A 379 -5.64 11.59 -2.93
CA PHE A 379 -5.89 11.45 -1.49
C PHE A 379 -5.99 12.82 -0.80
N LEU A 380 -5.29 13.82 -1.35
CA LEU A 380 -5.41 15.22 -0.89
C LEU A 380 -6.83 15.81 -1.05
N LYS A 381 -7.67 15.25 -1.93
CA LYS A 381 -9.07 15.69 -2.16
C LYS A 381 -10.06 15.07 -1.16
N VAL A 382 -9.63 14.10 -0.34
CA VAL A 382 -10.50 13.49 0.68
C VAL A 382 -10.60 14.43 1.88
N ASP A 383 -11.82 14.82 2.22
CA ASP A 383 -12.11 15.53 3.46
C ASP A 383 -12.11 14.57 4.66
N VAL A 384 -11.52 15.02 5.76
CA VAL A 384 -11.42 14.33 7.05
C VAL A 384 -12.19 15.05 8.17
N ALA A 385 -12.74 16.24 7.91
CA ALA A 385 -13.58 16.97 8.88
C ALA A 385 -14.81 16.14 9.28
N GLU A 386 -15.49 15.51 8.31
CA GLU A 386 -16.58 14.57 8.58
C GLU A 386 -16.14 13.40 9.49
N PHE A 387 -14.92 12.89 9.35
CA PHE A 387 -14.40 11.79 10.18
C PHE A 387 -14.16 12.27 11.62
N ASN A 388 -13.57 13.45 11.82
CA ASN A 388 -13.37 14.02 13.14
C ASN A 388 -14.72 14.24 13.87
N GLN A 389 -15.72 14.85 13.21
CA GLN A 389 -17.05 15.06 13.78
C GLN A 389 -17.77 13.76 14.17
N LYS A 390 -17.65 12.71 13.35
CA LYS A 390 -18.23 11.38 13.63
C LYS A 390 -17.49 10.66 14.78
N ASN A 391 -16.17 10.82 14.87
CA ASN A 391 -15.38 10.23 15.96
C ASN A 391 -15.64 10.91 17.32
N GLU A 392 -15.93 12.22 17.34
CA GLU A 392 -16.29 12.95 18.55
C GLU A 392 -17.64 12.50 19.13
N THR A 393 -18.68 12.41 18.29
CA THR A 393 -20.01 11.87 18.69
C THR A 393 -19.94 10.40 19.12
N GLY A 394 -19.03 9.63 18.51
CA GLY A 394 -18.38 8.50 19.16
C GLY A 394 -18.88 7.12 18.76
N ASP A 395 -18.03 6.40 18.02
CA ASP A 395 -18.18 4.97 17.77
C ASP A 395 -18.08 4.19 19.10
N LEU A 396 -19.22 3.73 19.61
CA LEU A 396 -19.30 2.96 20.85
C LEU A 396 -18.54 1.64 20.69
N LYS A 397 -17.65 1.32 21.64
CA LYS A 397 -17.06 -0.02 21.75
C LYS A 397 -18.20 -1.05 21.86
N PRO A 398 -18.29 -2.05 20.96
CA PRO A 398 -19.16 -3.19 21.20
C PRO A 398 -18.75 -3.84 22.52
N GLN A 399 -19.71 -4.15 23.40
CA GLN A 399 -19.40 -4.84 24.66
C GLN A 399 -18.90 -6.28 24.43
N ASP A 400 -19.13 -6.83 23.24
CA ASP A 400 -18.74 -8.18 22.80
C ASP A 400 -18.00 -8.16 21.45
N ASP A 401 -16.95 -7.35 21.29
CA ASP A 401 -16.21 -7.35 20.00
C ASP A 401 -15.40 -8.65 19.83
N LEU A 402 -15.86 -9.50 18.91
CA LEU A 402 -15.23 -10.76 18.43
C LEU A 402 -13.84 -10.57 17.78
N PHE A 403 -13.15 -9.47 18.07
CA PHE A 403 -11.83 -9.09 17.61
C PHE A 403 -10.96 -8.48 18.74
N GLU A 404 -11.31 -8.60 20.03
CA GLU A 404 -10.45 -8.10 21.12
C GLU A 404 -9.01 -8.65 21.08
N PHE A 405 -8.80 -9.88 20.60
CA PHE A 405 -7.46 -10.45 20.35
C PHE A 405 -6.63 -9.65 19.32
N PHE A 406 -7.28 -8.80 18.52
CA PHE A 406 -6.62 -7.90 17.60
C PHE A 406 -6.01 -6.69 18.32
N ASN A 407 -6.42 -6.38 19.54
CA ASN A 407 -5.74 -5.39 20.36
C ASN A 407 -4.28 -5.82 20.66
N TYR A 408 -3.33 -4.90 20.58
CA TYR A 408 -1.92 -5.06 20.93
C TYR A 408 -1.27 -3.69 21.02
N ILE A 409 -0.34 -3.52 21.95
CA ILE A 409 0.51 -2.33 22.03
C ILE A 409 1.93 -2.83 22.17
N ASN A 410 2.83 -2.26 21.37
CA ASN A 410 4.21 -2.66 21.31
C ASN A 410 4.94 -2.27 22.60
N PRO A 411 5.56 -3.21 23.33
CA PRO A 411 6.27 -2.89 24.58
C PRO A 411 7.34 -1.81 24.42
N ILE A 412 7.99 -1.73 23.24
CA ILE A 412 9.00 -0.70 22.92
C ILE A 412 8.44 0.73 22.98
N TYR A 413 7.14 0.89 22.67
CA TYR A 413 6.48 2.19 22.56
C TYR A 413 5.37 2.41 23.59
N GLN A 414 5.24 1.51 24.58
CA GLN A 414 4.15 1.53 25.57
C GLN A 414 4.08 2.87 26.33
N ASP A 415 5.21 3.43 26.71
CA ASP A 415 5.31 4.71 27.44
C ASP A 415 4.79 5.90 26.63
N GLN A 416 4.81 5.84 25.29
CA GLN A 416 4.31 6.93 24.44
C GLN A 416 2.79 7.11 24.53
N PHE A 417 2.06 6.08 24.96
CA PHE A 417 0.60 6.07 25.03
C PHE A 417 0.03 6.28 26.44
N LEU A 418 0.88 6.26 27.49
CA LEU A 418 0.52 6.53 28.88
C LEU A 418 -0.79 5.87 29.36
N ILE A 419 -0.93 4.58 29.07
CA ILE A 419 -2.12 3.82 29.46
C ILE A 419 -2.02 3.43 30.94
N GLU A 420 -2.98 3.90 31.73
CA GLU A 420 -3.12 3.50 33.14
C GLU A 420 -3.20 1.97 33.26
N SER A 421 -2.36 1.41 34.13
CA SER A 421 -1.87 0.04 34.05
C SER A 421 -2.90 -1.02 34.51
N LYS A 422 -3.90 -1.31 33.66
CA LYS A 422 -4.95 -2.31 33.93
C LYS A 422 -5.18 -3.38 32.86
N GLN A 423 -4.51 -3.35 31.70
CA GLN A 423 -4.85 -4.21 30.55
C GLN A 423 -3.68 -5.05 29.94
N GLN A 424 -2.73 -5.51 30.75
CA GLN A 424 -1.68 -6.47 30.32
C GLN A 424 -1.94 -7.93 30.71
N ASN A 425 -3.21 -8.31 30.94
CA ASN A 425 -3.61 -9.66 31.39
C ASN A 425 -4.66 -10.38 30.50
N ILE A 426 -4.80 -9.99 29.24
CA ILE A 426 -5.55 -10.79 28.25
C ILE A 426 -4.70 -12.00 27.85
N LYS A 427 -4.97 -13.15 28.46
CA LYS A 427 -4.19 -14.38 28.32
C LYS A 427 -4.23 -14.90 26.87
N ASN A 428 -3.07 -15.05 26.24
CA ASN A 428 -2.91 -15.61 24.88
C ASN A 428 -3.60 -16.98 24.65
N ARG A 429 -3.90 -17.76 25.70
CA ARG A 429 -4.69 -18.99 25.59
C ARG A 429 -6.10 -18.72 25.01
N ALA A 430 -6.83 -17.73 25.52
CA ALA A 430 -8.22 -17.46 25.10
C ALA A 430 -8.33 -17.05 23.63
N THR A 431 -7.34 -16.33 23.10
CA THR A 431 -7.23 -15.95 21.68
C THR A 431 -7.29 -17.16 20.75
N SER A 432 -6.67 -18.28 21.15
CA SER A 432 -6.64 -19.53 20.37
C SER A 432 -8.05 -20.07 20.16
N ASP A 433 -8.80 -20.19 21.25
CA ASP A 433 -10.13 -20.80 21.29
C ASP A 433 -11.17 -19.90 20.59
N LEU A 434 -11.07 -18.57 20.76
CA LEU A 434 -11.90 -17.60 20.05
C LEU A 434 -11.64 -17.61 18.53
N ILE A 435 -10.39 -17.77 18.08
CA ILE A 435 -10.07 -17.94 16.66
C ILE A 435 -10.63 -19.27 16.13
N ILE A 436 -10.57 -20.35 16.92
CA ILE A 436 -11.16 -21.66 16.56
C ILE A 436 -12.69 -21.56 16.47
N GLU A 437 -13.36 -20.93 17.43
CA GLU A 437 -14.81 -20.71 17.43
C GLU A 437 -15.24 -19.85 16.21
N LYS A 438 -14.47 -18.81 15.88
CA LYS A 438 -14.74 -17.96 14.72
C LYS A 438 -14.49 -18.70 13.40
N LYS A 439 -13.46 -19.56 13.32
CA LYS A 439 -13.28 -20.49 12.20
C LYS A 439 -14.48 -21.43 12.05
N GLN A 440 -15.01 -21.96 13.15
CA GLN A 440 -16.20 -22.81 13.12
C GLN A 440 -17.44 -22.03 12.64
N LYS A 441 -17.69 -20.82 13.16
CA LYS A 441 -18.83 -19.96 12.75
C LYS A 441 -18.75 -19.54 11.27
N LEU A 442 -17.58 -19.13 10.78
CA LEU A 442 -17.38 -18.79 9.36
C LEU A 442 -17.58 -20.02 8.46
N VAL A 443 -17.04 -21.18 8.83
CA VAL A 443 -17.25 -22.45 8.09
C VAL A 443 -18.70 -22.93 8.16
N LEU A 444 -19.46 -22.62 9.21
CA LEU A 444 -20.91 -22.85 9.25
C LEU A 444 -21.64 -21.97 8.21
N ASN A 445 -21.30 -20.70 8.11
CA ASN A 445 -21.90 -19.79 7.14
C ASN A 445 -21.56 -20.19 5.69
N GLU A 446 -20.30 -20.58 5.41
CA GLU A 446 -19.92 -21.16 4.10
C GLU A 446 -20.76 -22.41 3.78
N LYS A 447 -20.97 -23.32 4.73
CA LYS A 447 -21.79 -24.53 4.57
C LYS A 447 -23.29 -24.25 4.41
N GLN A 448 -23.81 -23.16 4.97
CA GLN A 448 -25.21 -22.76 4.74
C GLN A 448 -25.41 -22.10 3.38
N SER A 449 -24.36 -21.53 2.77
CA SER A 449 -24.40 -20.92 1.43
C SER A 449 -24.20 -21.91 0.26
N ASN A 450 -23.73 -23.13 0.53
CA ASN A 450 -23.48 -24.15 -0.50
C ASN A 450 -23.75 -25.57 0.01
N VAL A 451 -24.87 -26.17 -0.40
CA VAL A 451 -25.14 -27.61 -0.23
C VAL A 451 -25.67 -28.23 -1.52
N ASN A 452 -24.81 -28.99 -2.19
CA ASN A 452 -25.23 -30.11 -3.04
C ASN A 452 -24.99 -31.41 -2.23
N PRO A 453 -26.03 -32.21 -1.87
CA PRO A 453 -25.90 -33.26 -0.87
C PRO A 453 -24.84 -34.35 -1.15
N ASN A 454 -24.49 -34.56 -2.42
CA ASN A 454 -23.73 -35.75 -2.83
C ASN A 454 -22.23 -35.75 -2.47
N GLN A 455 -21.64 -34.63 -2.05
CA GLN A 455 -20.22 -34.60 -1.64
C GLN A 455 -19.97 -35.06 -0.19
N ILE A 456 -21.02 -35.17 0.64
CA ILE A 456 -20.90 -35.42 2.09
C ILE A 456 -20.22 -36.77 2.41
N LYS A 457 -20.26 -37.75 1.50
CA LYS A 457 -19.67 -39.08 1.70
C LYS A 457 -18.13 -39.13 1.66
N LYS A 458 -17.41 -38.08 1.21
CA LYS A 458 -15.93 -38.11 1.08
C LYS A 458 -15.11 -37.50 2.24
N CYS A 459 -15.73 -36.77 3.18
CA CYS A 459 -14.99 -36.05 4.23
C CYS A 459 -14.85 -36.78 5.59
N ASN A 460 -15.39 -38.00 5.75
CA ASN A 460 -15.43 -38.68 7.06
C ASN A 460 -14.17 -39.50 7.43
N SER A 461 -13.16 -39.60 6.56
CA SER A 461 -11.95 -40.41 6.78
C SER A 461 -10.89 -39.79 7.70
N VAL A 462 -10.94 -38.48 7.98
CA VAL A 462 -9.88 -37.75 8.74
C VAL A 462 -10.06 -37.85 10.27
N LYS A 463 -11.08 -38.55 10.77
CA LYS A 463 -11.40 -38.62 12.21
C LYS A 463 -10.55 -39.61 13.03
N GLN A 464 -9.64 -40.39 12.43
CA GLN A 464 -8.87 -41.44 13.13
C GLN A 464 -7.38 -41.15 13.36
N SER A 465 -6.78 -40.16 12.69
CA SER A 465 -5.31 -39.91 12.73
C SER A 465 -4.83 -38.90 13.77
N LEU A 466 -5.71 -38.33 14.60
CA LEU A 466 -5.39 -37.25 15.56
C LEU A 466 -5.74 -37.60 17.03
N LYS A 467 -5.54 -38.85 17.44
CA LYS A 467 -5.72 -39.32 18.83
C LYS A 467 -4.50 -39.99 19.47
N SER A 468 -3.33 -39.88 18.85
CA SER A 468 -2.09 -40.57 19.27
C SER A 468 -0.93 -39.61 19.57
N ALA A 469 -1.20 -38.51 20.29
CA ALA A 469 -0.17 -37.66 20.89
C ALA A 469 -0.70 -37.00 22.18
N SER A 470 0.18 -36.81 23.16
CA SER A 470 -0.04 -36.17 24.47
C SER A 470 -1.15 -36.78 25.37
N SER A 471 -0.70 -37.49 26.41
CA SER A 471 -1.35 -37.54 27.72
C SER A 471 -0.26 -37.35 28.77
N PRO A 472 -0.57 -36.72 29.91
CA PRO A 472 -0.37 -37.44 31.17
C PRO A 472 -1.70 -37.74 31.89
N ARG A 473 -1.66 -38.69 32.81
CA ARG A 473 -2.83 -39.17 33.56
C ARG A 473 -3.19 -38.22 34.71
N ILE A 474 -4.48 -37.97 34.90
CA ILE A 474 -5.09 -37.81 36.24
C ILE A 474 -6.37 -38.66 36.24
N ASN A 475 -6.57 -39.48 37.28
CA ASN A 475 -7.76 -40.31 37.47
C ASN A 475 -8.79 -39.63 38.36
N ASN A 476 -10.08 -39.91 38.09
CA ASN A 476 -11.21 -40.21 39.00
C ASN A 476 -12.52 -39.88 38.23
N GLN A 477 -13.49 -40.78 38.05
CA GLN A 477 -14.45 -41.34 39.04
C GLN A 477 -15.22 -40.23 39.79
N LEU A 478 -16.56 -40.12 39.82
CA LEU A 478 -17.74 -40.84 39.27
C LEU A 478 -18.83 -39.77 38.94
N PHE A 479 -20.05 -39.97 38.41
CA PHE A 479 -20.94 -41.12 38.11
C PHE A 479 -21.33 -41.08 36.57
N SER A 480 -22.40 -41.60 35.94
CA SER A 480 -23.78 -42.06 36.27
C SER A 480 -24.75 -40.94 36.73
N THR A 481 -26.07 -40.91 36.42
CA THR A 481 -26.96 -41.65 35.48
C THR A 481 -28.24 -40.81 35.23
N GLY A 482 -28.94 -40.95 34.09
CA GLY A 482 -30.28 -40.34 33.90
C GLY A 482 -30.86 -40.48 32.48
N HIS A 483 -32.15 -40.81 32.36
CA HIS A 483 -32.87 -41.05 31.10
C HIS A 483 -34.12 -40.17 30.98
N HIS A 484 -34.73 -40.19 29.78
CA HIS A 484 -36.01 -39.59 29.37
C HIS A 484 -36.02 -38.05 29.19
N SER A 485 -36.55 -37.44 28.12
CA SER A 485 -37.55 -37.76 27.07
C SER A 485 -39.02 -37.48 27.44
N THR A 486 -39.56 -36.36 26.97
CA THR A 486 -40.68 -36.34 25.99
C THR A 486 -40.92 -34.95 25.38
N GLN A 487 -41.70 -34.97 24.30
CA GLN A 487 -42.21 -33.88 23.48
C GLN A 487 -42.81 -32.69 24.26
N ASN A 488 -42.72 -31.48 23.68
CA ASN A 488 -43.94 -30.83 23.18
C ASN A 488 -43.67 -29.72 22.16
N SER A 489 -44.68 -29.44 21.34
CA SER A 489 -44.78 -28.24 20.49
C SER A 489 -46.25 -27.83 20.41
N PRO A 490 -46.54 -26.58 20.03
CA PRO A 490 -47.50 -26.45 18.94
C PRO A 490 -47.07 -25.46 17.87
N LYS A 491 -47.41 -25.79 16.62
CA LYS A 491 -47.36 -24.87 15.48
C LYS A 491 -48.41 -23.77 15.66
N LYS A 492 -48.14 -22.57 15.14
CA LYS A 492 -49.18 -21.76 14.51
C LYS A 492 -48.83 -21.55 13.05
N GLN A 493 -49.83 -21.72 12.19
CA GLN A 493 -49.71 -21.76 10.74
C GLN A 493 -50.61 -20.65 10.18
N LEU A 494 -50.06 -19.82 9.32
CA LEU A 494 -50.81 -18.96 8.40
C LEU A 494 -50.20 -19.15 7.01
N GLN A 495 -51.07 -19.22 6.02
CA GLN A 495 -50.79 -19.69 4.67
C GLN A 495 -51.70 -18.92 3.69
N LEU A 496 -51.34 -18.94 2.39
CA LEU A 496 -51.88 -18.13 1.29
C LEU A 496 -51.24 -16.71 1.24
N ASN A 497 -51.04 -16.10 0.07
CA ASN A 497 -51.30 -16.60 -1.29
C ASN A 497 -50.13 -16.28 -2.24
N LEU A 498 -49.95 -17.08 -3.30
CA LEU A 498 -48.73 -17.06 -4.14
C LEU A 498 -49.04 -16.70 -5.61
N GLN A 499 -50.01 -15.82 -5.85
CA GLN A 499 -50.64 -15.67 -7.17
C GLN A 499 -50.85 -14.22 -7.64
N ASP A 500 -50.24 -13.24 -6.96
CA ASP A 500 -50.34 -11.79 -7.29
C ASP A 500 -49.03 -11.17 -7.83
N ILE A 501 -47.98 -11.97 -8.05
CA ILE A 501 -46.64 -11.47 -8.42
C ILE A 501 -46.47 -11.24 -9.94
N ASP A 502 -47.20 -11.95 -10.81
CA ASP A 502 -47.05 -11.83 -12.27
C ASP A 502 -47.73 -10.57 -12.88
N ASN A 503 -48.58 -9.86 -12.14
CA ASN A 503 -49.34 -8.72 -12.67
C ASN A 503 -48.66 -7.34 -12.52
N GLN A 504 -47.38 -7.27 -12.12
CA GLN A 504 -46.59 -6.02 -12.15
C GLN A 504 -45.42 -6.00 -13.16
N LEU A 505 -45.33 -7.01 -14.04
CA LEU A 505 -44.35 -7.04 -15.14
C LEU A 505 -44.95 -6.56 -16.48
N SER A 506 -45.47 -5.33 -16.51
CA SER A 506 -45.84 -4.69 -17.79
C SER A 506 -45.56 -3.18 -17.83
N MET A 507 -45.46 -2.66 -19.05
CA MET A 507 -45.31 -1.26 -19.47
C MET A 507 -43.94 -0.57 -19.37
N LYS A 508 -43.54 -0.02 -20.53
CA LYS A 508 -42.50 1.02 -20.79
C LYS A 508 -41.02 0.60 -20.77
N THR A 509 -40.65 -0.10 -21.84
CA THR A 509 -39.29 -0.13 -22.41
C THR A 509 -38.78 1.28 -22.79
N PRO A 510 -37.57 1.69 -22.37
CA PRO A 510 -36.77 2.69 -23.09
C PRO A 510 -36.24 2.11 -24.41
N LYS A 511 -36.00 2.95 -25.41
CA LYS A 511 -35.56 2.53 -26.77
C LYS A 511 -34.09 2.09 -26.76
N GLN A 512 -33.74 1.16 -27.65
CA GLN A 512 -32.35 0.82 -27.95
C GLN A 512 -31.56 2.07 -28.41
N PRO A 513 -30.34 2.33 -27.87
CA PRO A 513 -29.35 3.11 -28.61
C PRO A 513 -28.82 2.26 -29.77
N LYS A 514 -28.63 2.88 -30.93
CA LYS A 514 -28.05 2.22 -32.12
C LYS A 514 -26.55 1.98 -31.94
N SER A 515 -26.00 1.12 -32.80
CA SER A 515 -24.56 0.83 -32.96
C SER A 515 -23.65 2.05 -32.80
N LEU A 516 -22.70 1.97 -31.87
CA LEU A 516 -21.58 2.91 -31.75
C LEU A 516 -20.27 2.18 -32.06
N THR A 517 -19.73 2.44 -33.25
CA THR A 517 -18.41 2.00 -33.68
C THR A 517 -17.33 2.96 -33.18
N GLY A 518 -16.25 2.43 -32.63
CA GLY A 518 -14.93 3.08 -32.61
C GLY A 518 -14.80 4.44 -31.89
N THR A 519 -14.96 4.48 -30.57
CA THR A 519 -14.32 5.51 -29.72
C THR A 519 -13.88 4.90 -28.38
N THR A 520 -12.72 5.31 -27.87
CA THR A 520 -12.30 5.00 -26.50
C THR A 520 -13.05 5.89 -25.50
N PRO A 521 -13.60 5.36 -24.40
CA PRO A 521 -14.38 6.14 -23.45
C PRO A 521 -13.48 7.12 -22.68
N THR A 522 -13.93 8.37 -22.52
CA THR A 522 -13.23 9.37 -21.71
C THR A 522 -13.27 9.01 -20.22
N ALA A 523 -12.37 9.60 -19.42
CA ALA A 523 -12.33 9.39 -17.97
C ALA A 523 -13.67 9.68 -17.28
N ALA A 524 -14.41 10.71 -17.73
CA ALA A 524 -15.75 11.02 -17.25
C ALA A 524 -16.77 9.93 -17.59
N THR A 525 -16.72 9.37 -18.81
CA THR A 525 -17.56 8.24 -19.22
C THR A 525 -17.26 6.99 -18.40
N LEU A 526 -15.97 6.68 -18.16
CA LEU A 526 -15.56 5.57 -17.30
C LEU A 526 -16.00 5.75 -15.85
N ALA A 527 -15.92 6.95 -15.28
CA ALA A 527 -16.42 7.25 -13.94
C ALA A 527 -17.96 7.07 -13.84
N LEU A 528 -18.70 7.50 -14.87
CA LEU A 528 -20.16 7.32 -14.94
C LEU A 528 -20.56 5.84 -15.05
N LEU A 529 -19.82 5.06 -15.85
CA LEU A 529 -19.96 3.61 -15.96
C LEU A 529 -19.64 2.92 -14.63
N ARG A 530 -18.51 3.24 -13.98
CA ARG A 530 -18.10 2.72 -12.65
C ARG A 530 -19.19 2.98 -11.60
N LYS A 531 -19.74 4.20 -11.53
CA LYS A 531 -20.82 4.56 -10.60
C LYS A 531 -22.14 3.81 -10.90
N SER A 532 -22.49 3.65 -12.18
CA SER A 532 -23.67 2.89 -12.62
C SER A 532 -23.53 1.41 -12.29
N PHE A 533 -22.36 0.83 -12.57
CA PHE A 533 -22.05 -0.59 -12.35
C PHE A 533 -21.96 -0.94 -10.86
N GLN A 534 -21.36 -0.08 -10.02
CA GLN A 534 -21.42 -0.20 -8.56
C GLN A 534 -22.86 -0.17 -8.01
N THR A 535 -23.75 0.61 -8.64
CA THR A 535 -25.18 0.65 -8.29
C THR A 535 -25.90 -0.63 -8.71
N LEU A 536 -25.47 -1.27 -9.80
CA LEU A 536 -25.99 -2.55 -10.30
C LEU A 536 -25.53 -3.73 -9.43
N LEU A 537 -24.26 -3.76 -9.03
CA LEU A 537 -23.71 -4.75 -8.08
C LEU A 537 -24.38 -4.67 -6.69
N LYS A 538 -24.85 -3.49 -6.26
CA LYS A 538 -25.68 -3.34 -5.05
C LYS A 538 -27.09 -3.92 -5.18
N LYS A 539 -27.60 -4.13 -6.40
CA LYS A 539 -28.93 -4.68 -6.69
C LYS A 539 -28.94 -6.15 -7.07
N ALA A 540 -27.81 -6.70 -7.54
CA ALA A 540 -27.68 -8.09 -7.96
C ALA A 540 -26.45 -8.77 -7.33
N PRO A 541 -26.52 -9.24 -6.06
CA PRO A 541 -25.38 -9.83 -5.35
C PRO A 541 -24.79 -11.09 -6.01
N SER A 542 -25.57 -11.80 -6.83
CA SER A 542 -25.14 -13.00 -7.57
C SER A 542 -24.04 -12.73 -8.61
N LEU A 543 -23.96 -11.51 -9.15
CA LEU A 543 -22.89 -11.11 -10.07
C LEU A 543 -21.51 -11.03 -9.40
N ARG A 544 -21.46 -11.05 -8.05
CA ARG A 544 -20.24 -10.93 -7.27
C ARG A 544 -19.39 -12.21 -7.24
N ASN A 545 -19.94 -13.33 -7.72
CA ASN A 545 -19.30 -14.66 -7.69
C ASN A 545 -18.66 -15.07 -9.05
N GLN A 546 -18.48 -14.12 -9.98
CA GLN A 546 -17.80 -14.36 -11.26
C GLN A 546 -16.41 -13.71 -11.28
N ASP A 547 -15.49 -14.26 -10.49
CA ASP A 547 -14.09 -13.76 -10.34
C ASP A 547 -13.25 -13.77 -11.64
N ASN A 548 -13.74 -14.44 -12.69
CA ASN A 548 -13.05 -14.60 -13.99
C ASN A 548 -13.47 -13.60 -15.08
N ASN A 549 -14.19 -12.51 -14.75
CA ASN A 549 -14.56 -11.49 -15.73
C ASN A 549 -13.49 -10.36 -15.79
N PRO A 550 -12.67 -10.25 -16.86
CA PRO A 550 -11.57 -9.28 -16.92
C PRO A 550 -12.05 -7.83 -16.94
N THR A 551 -13.17 -7.54 -17.63
CA THR A 551 -13.78 -6.21 -17.67
C THR A 551 -14.16 -5.71 -16.27
N LEU A 552 -14.53 -6.64 -15.38
CA LEU A 552 -14.86 -6.39 -13.98
C LEU A 552 -13.62 -6.01 -13.15
N ARG A 553 -12.44 -6.58 -13.45
CA ARG A 553 -11.15 -6.13 -12.88
C ARG A 553 -10.79 -4.72 -13.37
N THR A 554 -10.79 -4.50 -14.69
CA THR A 554 -10.37 -3.22 -15.30
C THR A 554 -11.25 -2.04 -14.86
N LEU A 555 -12.55 -2.26 -14.63
CA LEU A 555 -13.46 -1.24 -14.10
C LEU A 555 -13.30 -0.95 -12.60
N LEU A 556 -12.60 -1.81 -11.85
CA LEU A 556 -12.39 -1.67 -10.40
C LEU A 556 -10.96 -1.23 -10.03
N SER A 557 -9.94 -1.59 -10.81
CA SER A 557 -8.59 -1.03 -10.68
C SER A 557 -8.59 0.50 -10.87
N GLU A 558 -7.65 1.20 -10.24
CA GLU A 558 -7.49 2.66 -10.35
C GLU A 558 -6.24 3.04 -11.18
N ARG A 559 -5.34 2.08 -11.42
CA ARG A 559 -4.08 2.23 -12.17
C ARG A 559 -4.24 2.80 -13.60
N SER A 560 -5.24 2.39 -14.38
CA SER A 560 -5.31 2.64 -15.84
C SER A 560 -5.34 4.12 -16.30
N LEU A 561 -5.57 5.07 -15.39
CA LEU A 561 -5.41 6.51 -15.63
C LEU A 561 -4.05 7.06 -15.19
N MET A 562 -3.46 6.50 -14.12
CA MET A 562 -2.10 6.81 -13.66
C MET A 562 -1.06 6.35 -14.67
N ASP A 563 -1.15 5.09 -15.11
CA ASP A 563 -0.14 4.43 -15.96
C ASP A 563 0.08 5.20 -17.27
N ARG A 564 -0.99 5.74 -17.87
CA ARG A 564 -0.91 6.47 -19.14
C ARG A 564 -0.15 7.78 -19.02
N ASN A 565 -0.40 8.54 -17.95
CA ASN A 565 0.34 9.76 -17.68
C ASN A 565 1.80 9.47 -17.34
N TYR A 566 2.06 8.38 -16.59
CA TYR A 566 3.41 7.95 -16.26
C TYR A 566 4.22 7.56 -17.49
N ILE A 567 3.70 6.67 -18.34
CA ILE A 567 4.35 6.23 -19.58
C ILE A 567 4.59 7.41 -20.54
N GLN A 568 3.63 8.34 -20.67
CA GLN A 568 3.83 9.54 -21.48
C GLN A 568 4.93 10.44 -20.92
N LYS A 569 5.00 10.63 -19.60
CA LYS A 569 6.07 11.39 -18.94
C LYS A 569 7.43 10.69 -19.07
N ILE A 570 7.46 9.36 -19.02
CA ILE A 570 8.67 8.56 -19.25
C ILE A 570 9.20 8.71 -20.67
N ILE A 571 8.32 8.65 -21.68
CA ILE A 571 8.68 8.89 -23.09
C ILE A 571 9.20 10.32 -23.28
N GLN A 572 8.58 11.32 -22.64
CA GLN A 572 9.05 12.71 -22.66
C GLN A 572 10.44 12.86 -22.02
N LEU A 573 10.70 12.18 -20.90
CA LEU A 573 12.00 12.16 -20.22
C LEU A 573 13.08 11.44 -21.05
N GLN A 574 12.76 10.30 -21.67
CA GLN A 574 13.65 9.59 -22.58
C GLN A 574 14.00 10.41 -23.84
N HIS A 575 13.10 11.30 -24.28
CA HIS A 575 13.36 12.24 -25.38
C HIS A 575 14.05 13.56 -24.95
N SER A 576 14.35 13.76 -23.66
CA SER A 576 15.04 14.97 -23.15
C SER A 576 16.44 14.66 -22.60
N SER A 577 17.31 14.15 -23.48
CA SER A 577 18.75 13.97 -23.24
C SER A 577 19.57 15.27 -23.48
N PRO A 578 20.78 15.40 -22.91
CA PRO A 578 21.08 16.62 -22.14
C PRO A 578 21.83 17.73 -22.90
N THR A 579 21.16 18.86 -23.13
CA THR A 579 21.79 20.14 -23.47
C THR A 579 22.02 21.00 -22.22
N ASN A 580 23.05 20.67 -21.43
CA ASN A 580 23.86 21.61 -20.62
C ASN A 580 24.98 20.87 -19.87
N ARG A 581 26.09 20.62 -20.57
CA ARG A 581 27.40 20.31 -19.98
C ARG A 581 28.46 21.13 -20.69
N GLU A 582 28.80 22.29 -20.13
CA GLU A 582 30.00 23.04 -20.54
C GLU A 582 31.23 22.60 -19.73
N LEU A 583 32.42 23.04 -20.17
CA LEU A 583 33.71 22.90 -19.48
C LEU A 583 34.35 21.50 -19.41
N SER A 584 34.69 20.93 -20.58
CA SER A 584 36.07 20.45 -20.80
C SER A 584 36.41 20.46 -22.31
N GLN A 585 37.70 20.58 -22.65
CA GLN A 585 38.16 21.03 -23.97
C GLN A 585 38.51 19.90 -24.95
N ARG A 586 38.64 20.29 -26.25
CA ARG A 586 39.38 19.64 -27.36
C ARG A 586 38.60 18.59 -28.23
N PRO A 587 39.00 18.42 -29.51
CA PRO A 587 38.06 18.68 -30.61
C PRO A 587 37.61 17.44 -31.43
N PRO A 588 36.54 17.57 -32.26
CA PRO A 588 35.87 16.43 -32.89
C PRO A 588 36.39 16.04 -34.28
N GLN A 589 36.28 14.76 -34.62
CA GLN A 589 36.14 14.26 -35.99
C GLN A 589 35.43 12.89 -36.00
N GLN A 590 34.83 12.53 -37.14
CA GLN A 590 34.10 11.26 -37.39
C GLN A 590 32.78 11.03 -36.63
N LEU A 591 31.78 11.90 -36.83
CA LEU A 591 30.39 11.64 -36.42
C LEU A 591 29.38 11.78 -37.60
N GLN A 592 29.71 11.15 -38.74
CA GLN A 592 28.81 11.02 -39.90
C GLN A 592 28.89 9.61 -40.55
N LYS A 593 28.55 8.55 -39.80
CA LYS A 593 28.38 7.20 -40.40
C LYS A 593 27.55 6.17 -39.62
N ARG A 594 26.53 6.58 -38.83
CA ARG A 594 25.57 5.65 -38.17
C ARG A 594 24.20 6.29 -37.84
N ILE A 595 23.45 6.69 -38.87
CA ILE A 595 22.02 7.13 -38.75
C ILE A 595 21.08 6.23 -39.59
N SER A 596 21.64 5.29 -40.37
CA SER A 596 20.94 4.52 -41.40
C SER A 596 20.38 3.15 -40.97
N SER A 597 20.61 2.69 -39.74
CA SER A 597 20.28 1.31 -39.31
C SER A 597 19.21 1.17 -38.24
N THR A 598 18.85 2.24 -37.49
CA THR A 598 17.89 2.15 -36.37
C THR A 598 16.48 2.67 -36.70
N SER A 599 16.28 3.38 -37.82
CA SER A 599 14.95 3.99 -38.12
C SER A 599 13.88 3.01 -38.64
N THR A 600 14.24 1.76 -38.94
CA THR A 600 13.35 0.77 -39.56
C THR A 600 12.33 0.17 -38.59
N HIS A 601 12.72 -0.11 -37.33
CA HIS A 601 11.82 -0.80 -36.41
C HIS A 601 10.73 0.14 -35.84
N LEU A 602 11.12 1.35 -35.40
CA LEU A 602 10.19 2.38 -34.90
C LEU A 602 9.14 2.82 -35.94
N LYS A 603 9.48 2.79 -37.24
CA LYS A 603 8.52 3.09 -38.33
C LYS A 603 7.41 2.04 -38.48
N SER A 604 7.64 0.79 -38.06
CA SER A 604 6.62 -0.26 -38.12
C SER A 604 5.58 -0.18 -36.98
N GLN A 605 5.94 0.43 -35.84
CA GLN A 605 4.98 0.70 -34.76
C GLN A 605 4.19 2.00 -35.01
N LEU A 606 4.84 3.05 -35.51
CA LEU A 606 4.17 4.33 -35.80
C LEU A 606 3.13 4.23 -36.94
N SER A 607 3.34 3.37 -37.93
CA SER A 607 2.42 3.22 -39.07
C SER A 607 1.08 2.55 -38.74
N GLN A 608 0.99 1.82 -37.62
CA GLN A 608 -0.27 1.23 -37.15
C GLN A 608 -1.18 2.26 -36.45
N LEU A 609 -0.62 3.38 -35.96
CA LEU A 609 -1.37 4.42 -35.26
C LEU A 609 -1.92 5.53 -36.20
N SER A 610 -1.47 5.61 -37.45
CA SER A 610 -1.81 6.69 -38.38
C SER A 610 -2.92 6.36 -39.40
N LEU A 611 -3.59 5.21 -39.29
CA LEU A 611 -4.52 4.70 -40.32
C LEU A 611 -6.02 4.69 -39.95
N PHE A 612 -6.42 5.36 -38.86
CA PHE A 612 -7.82 5.38 -38.40
C PHE A 612 -8.54 6.74 -38.41
N THR A 613 -7.94 7.77 -39.02
CA THR A 613 -8.51 9.14 -39.06
C THR A 613 -8.43 9.79 -40.44
N LEU A 614 -9.18 9.27 -41.44
CA LEU A 614 -9.49 10.00 -42.69
C LEU A 614 -10.63 9.36 -43.52
N SER A 615 -11.85 9.26 -42.97
CA SER A 615 -13.04 8.86 -43.76
C SER A 615 -14.39 9.22 -43.08
N SER A 616 -14.83 10.48 -43.20
CA SER A 616 -16.27 10.87 -43.23
C SER A 616 -16.48 12.39 -43.29
N GLN A 617 -16.60 12.98 -44.49
CA GLN A 617 -17.36 14.23 -44.73
C GLN A 617 -17.61 14.41 -46.22
N ILE A 618 -18.63 15.21 -46.58
CA ILE A 618 -19.27 15.26 -47.92
C ILE A 618 -20.06 13.94 -48.15
N THR A 619 -21.33 13.91 -48.57
CA THR A 619 -22.10 14.89 -49.37
C THR A 619 -23.54 15.07 -48.83
N GLN A 620 -24.05 16.31 -48.76
CA GLN A 620 -25.41 16.63 -49.27
C GLN A 620 -25.71 18.14 -49.32
N ARG A 621 -25.51 18.73 -50.50
CA ARG A 621 -26.44 19.62 -51.22
C ARG A 621 -25.84 19.87 -52.60
N GLY A 622 -26.63 19.71 -53.65
CA GLY A 622 -26.13 19.72 -55.04
C GLY A 622 -26.81 20.79 -55.88
N SER A 623 -26.05 21.38 -56.80
CA SER A 623 -26.55 22.24 -57.87
C SER A 623 -25.58 22.26 -59.06
N ILE A 624 -25.86 21.38 -60.02
CA ILE A 624 -25.86 21.63 -61.49
C ILE A 624 -24.68 22.40 -62.13
N SER A 625 -24.15 21.79 -63.21
CA SER A 625 -23.47 22.36 -64.40
C SER A 625 -21.94 22.27 -64.57
N HIS A 626 -21.59 21.93 -65.82
CA HIS A 626 -20.38 22.20 -66.62
C HIS A 626 -18.94 21.91 -66.12
N ARG A 627 -18.37 20.84 -66.71
CA ARG A 627 -17.02 20.74 -67.33
C ARG A 627 -16.62 22.02 -68.13
N PRO A 628 -15.32 22.27 -68.49
CA PRO A 628 -14.14 21.38 -68.42
C PRO A 628 -12.77 22.02 -68.00
N LYS A 629 -11.74 21.15 -67.88
CA LYS A 629 -10.31 21.35 -68.26
C LYS A 629 -9.44 22.49 -67.66
N LEU A 630 -8.28 22.06 -67.14
CA LEU A 630 -6.95 22.72 -67.14
C LEU A 630 -6.81 24.05 -66.35
N LYS A 631 -5.71 24.32 -65.65
CA LYS A 631 -4.44 23.58 -65.49
C LYS A 631 -4.24 23.08 -64.07
#